data_AF-A0A0F7GY90-F1
#
_entry.id   AF-A0A0F7GY90-F1
#
_cell.length_a   1.000
_cell.length_b   1.000
_cell.length_c   1.000
_cell.angle_alpha   90.00
_cell.angle_beta   90.00
_cell.angle_gamma   90.00
#
_symmetry.space_group_name_H-M   'P 1'
#
loop_
_entity.id
_entity.type
_entity.pdbx_description
1 polymer ?
#
loop_
_entity_poly.entity_id
_entity_poly.type
_entity_poly.pdbx_seq_one_letter_code
_entity_poly.pdbx_strand_id
1 'polypeptide(L)'
;MTTFIKHAILTHANLPPITSSPTPARTSRRPAAAATAALFASTMLEIRRPPPPAAAENWGTRSFIWEKYFSPGLSPEDAAARIRQTTEGLHDMRHMLDTMSWRYVMFYIRLKSAYLDLDLKNAMATLPENRRKDYVKVANEVVDYMTELDRYVRSPKVYESYVYYEKTLKSLDELIAFLG
;
A
#
# COMPACT_ATOMS: atom_id res chain seq x y z
N MET A 1 -6.61 -52.54 -26.05
CA MET A 1 -7.85 -51.75 -25.93
C MET A 1 -7.47 -50.29 -25.69
N THR A 2 -7.40 -49.54 -26.78
CA THR A 2 -7.22 -48.08 -26.87
C THR A 2 -8.59 -47.41 -26.84
N THR A 3 -8.69 -46.18 -26.31
CA THR A 3 -9.14 -44.99 -27.07
C THR A 3 -9.42 -43.79 -26.15
N PHE A 4 -8.73 -42.69 -26.46
CA PHE A 4 -9.00 -41.30 -26.06
C PHE A 4 -10.32 -40.81 -26.66
N ILE A 5 -11.09 -39.99 -25.93
CA ILE A 5 -12.11 -39.13 -26.53
C ILE A 5 -11.82 -37.66 -26.20
N LYS A 6 -11.77 -36.88 -27.28
CA LYS A 6 -11.62 -35.42 -27.36
C LYS A 6 -13.00 -34.74 -27.50
N HIS A 7 -12.97 -33.41 -27.43
CA HIS A 7 -13.93 -32.40 -27.96
C HIS A 7 -15.00 -31.93 -26.95
N ALA A 8 -15.42 -30.65 -26.91
CA ALA A 8 -15.32 -29.58 -27.90
C ALA A 8 -15.33 -28.20 -27.21
N ILE A 9 -14.56 -27.25 -27.76
CA ILE A 9 -14.73 -25.81 -27.60
C ILE A 9 -15.79 -25.38 -28.62
N LEU A 10 -16.78 -24.57 -28.20
CA LEU A 10 -17.70 -23.91 -29.11
C LEU A 10 -17.87 -22.45 -28.73
N THR A 11 -17.28 -21.63 -29.59
CA THR A 11 -17.33 -20.17 -29.65
C THR A 11 -18.41 -19.77 -30.65
N HIS A 12 -19.36 -18.90 -30.30
CA HIS A 12 -20.17 -18.09 -31.22
C HIS A 12 -20.59 -16.82 -30.44
N ALA A 13 -20.00 -15.64 -30.67
CA ALA A 13 -20.12 -14.73 -31.82
C ALA A 13 -21.51 -14.07 -31.94
N ASN A 14 -21.60 -12.75 -31.66
CA ASN A 14 -22.19 -11.80 -32.62
C ASN A 14 -21.96 -10.33 -32.22
N LEU A 15 -21.20 -9.61 -33.05
CA LEU A 15 -21.12 -8.14 -33.10
C LEU A 15 -22.06 -7.67 -34.23
N PRO A 16 -22.87 -6.61 -34.04
CA PRO A 16 -23.61 -6.01 -35.14
C PRO A 16 -22.72 -5.07 -35.98
N PRO A 17 -22.93 -5.00 -37.32
CA PRO A 17 -22.11 -4.21 -38.22
C PRO A 17 -22.58 -2.75 -38.32
N ILE A 18 -21.61 -1.85 -38.58
CA ILE A 18 -21.81 -0.45 -38.95
C ILE A 18 -21.99 -0.36 -40.47
N THR A 19 -23.00 0.36 -40.95
CA THR A 19 -23.15 0.74 -42.36
C THR A 19 -23.74 2.15 -42.47
N SER A 20 -23.40 2.83 -43.55
CA SER A 20 -23.28 4.27 -43.73
C SER A 20 -24.39 4.94 -44.59
N SER A 21 -24.75 6.19 -44.21
CA SER A 21 -25.10 7.36 -45.07
C SER A 21 -26.46 7.38 -45.84
N PRO A 22 -26.90 8.50 -46.47
CA PRO A 22 -27.66 9.60 -45.84
C PRO A 22 -28.95 10.04 -46.62
N THR A 23 -29.59 11.13 -46.15
CA THR A 23 -30.49 12.10 -46.86
C THR A 23 -32.04 11.88 -46.82
N PRO A 24 -32.89 12.91 -47.07
CA PRO A 24 -33.64 13.59 -46.01
C PRO A 24 -35.17 13.65 -46.24
N ALA A 25 -35.96 13.95 -45.21
CA ALA A 25 -37.34 14.42 -45.40
C ALA A 25 -37.65 15.58 -44.44
N ARG A 26 -37.95 16.71 -45.08
CA ARG A 26 -38.26 18.04 -44.56
C ARG A 26 -39.76 18.13 -44.26
N THR A 27 -40.12 18.71 -43.11
CA THR A 27 -41.14 19.78 -42.93
C THR A 27 -41.23 20.08 -41.41
N SER A 28 -40.61 21.16 -40.93
CA SER A 28 -41.21 22.50 -40.78
C SER A 28 -42.24 22.59 -39.65
N ARG A 29 -41.81 23.13 -38.48
CA ARG A 29 -42.33 24.38 -37.87
C ARG A 29 -41.60 24.66 -36.54
N ARG A 30 -40.81 25.73 -36.52
CA ARG A 30 -40.35 26.49 -35.32
C ARG A 30 -41.40 27.60 -35.04
N PRO A 31 -41.47 28.30 -33.89
CA PRO A 31 -40.31 28.68 -33.05
C PRO A 31 -40.49 28.83 -31.51
N ALA A 32 -39.34 28.88 -30.84
CA ALA A 32 -38.92 29.72 -29.70
C ALA A 32 -39.80 29.87 -28.42
N ALA A 33 -39.24 29.43 -27.29
CA ALA A 33 -39.25 30.12 -25.99
C ALA A 33 -38.13 29.49 -25.10
N ALA A 34 -37.08 30.25 -24.77
CA ALA A 34 -36.86 30.83 -23.43
C ALA A 34 -36.59 29.75 -22.35
N ALA A 35 -35.35 29.49 -21.96
CA ALA A 35 -34.56 30.25 -20.98
C ALA A 35 -34.49 29.50 -19.63
N THR A 36 -33.32 29.60 -19.00
CA THR A 36 -33.02 29.31 -17.57
C THR A 36 -33.10 27.88 -17.06
N ALA A 37 -31.94 27.21 -17.03
CA ALA A 37 -31.57 26.28 -15.94
C ALA A 37 -30.04 26.23 -15.83
N ALA A 38 -29.44 27.37 -15.45
CA ALA A 38 -28.11 27.39 -14.86
C ALA A 38 -28.28 27.26 -13.35
N LEU A 39 -27.29 26.61 -12.71
CA LEU A 39 -27.13 26.29 -11.29
C LEU A 39 -27.80 24.99 -10.83
N PHE A 40 -27.07 23.87 -10.97
CA PHE A 40 -26.78 22.88 -9.92
C PHE A 40 -25.84 21.77 -10.47
N ALA A 41 -24.72 22.17 -11.11
CA ALA A 41 -23.79 21.21 -11.73
C ALA A 41 -22.37 21.28 -11.13
N SER A 42 -22.24 21.60 -9.83
CA SER A 42 -20.93 21.79 -9.19
C SER A 42 -20.54 20.72 -8.17
N THR A 43 -21.40 19.75 -7.85
CA THR A 43 -21.07 18.71 -6.85
C THR A 43 -20.68 17.36 -7.44
N MET A 44 -20.68 17.20 -8.77
CA MET A 44 -20.34 15.93 -9.45
C MET A 44 -18.96 15.93 -10.11
N LEU A 45 -18.14 16.98 -9.91
CA LEU A 45 -16.80 17.04 -10.50
C LEU A 45 -15.68 16.56 -9.56
N GLU A 46 -15.99 16.27 -8.30
CA GLU A 46 -14.99 15.79 -7.33
C GLU A 46 -14.80 14.27 -7.39
N ILE A 47 -15.81 13.52 -7.87
CA ILE A 47 -15.77 12.07 -8.09
C ILE A 47 -14.89 11.69 -9.31
N ARG A 48 -14.55 12.66 -10.16
CA ARG A 48 -13.76 12.45 -11.38
C ARG A 48 -12.33 12.97 -11.27
N ARG A 49 -11.83 13.28 -10.07
CA ARG A 49 -10.41 13.52 -9.90
C ARG A 49 -9.73 12.14 -9.99
N PRO A 50 -8.87 11.88 -10.99
CA PRO A 50 -8.05 10.68 -10.96
C PRO A 50 -7.31 10.70 -9.62
N PRO A 51 -7.10 9.52 -8.98
CA PRO A 51 -6.24 9.47 -7.82
C PRO A 51 -4.94 10.21 -8.15
N PRO A 52 -4.35 10.95 -7.18
CA PRO A 52 -3.05 11.56 -7.39
C PRO A 52 -2.14 10.50 -8.00
N PRO A 53 -1.36 10.83 -9.05
CA PRO A 53 -0.52 9.85 -9.70
C PRO A 53 0.26 9.16 -8.58
N ALA A 54 0.08 7.84 -8.45
CA ALA A 54 0.94 7.06 -7.58
C ALA A 54 2.36 7.47 -7.97
N ALA A 55 3.12 8.03 -7.03
CA ALA A 55 4.50 8.39 -7.29
C ALA A 55 5.13 7.12 -7.85
N ALA A 56 5.35 7.11 -9.16
CA ALA A 56 5.88 5.94 -9.83
C ALA A 56 7.34 5.91 -9.42
N GLU A 57 7.59 5.24 -8.29
CA GLU A 57 8.93 5.02 -7.81
C GLU A 57 9.74 4.39 -8.95
N ASN A 58 10.92 4.95 -9.19
CA ASN A 58 11.66 4.89 -10.46
C ASN A 58 12.36 3.54 -10.69
N TRP A 59 11.80 2.44 -10.19
CA TRP A 59 12.49 1.17 -10.11
C TRP A 59 12.13 0.23 -11.25
N GLY A 60 13.17 -0.31 -11.88
CA GLY A 60 13.04 -1.31 -12.93
C GLY A 60 12.51 -2.65 -12.39
N THR A 61 11.90 -3.43 -13.26
CA THR A 61 11.17 -4.69 -12.99
C THR A 61 12.05 -5.85 -12.44
N ARG A 62 13.36 -5.66 -12.29
CA ARG A 62 14.36 -6.73 -12.06
C ARG A 62 14.72 -7.01 -10.60
N SER A 63 14.56 -6.06 -9.68
CA SER A 63 14.85 -6.30 -8.25
C SER A 63 13.86 -7.28 -7.60
N PHE A 64 12.65 -7.39 -8.14
CA PHE A 64 11.63 -8.35 -7.70
C PHE A 64 12.03 -9.83 -7.89
N ILE A 65 12.92 -10.13 -8.84
CA ILE A 65 13.24 -11.53 -9.20
C ILE A 65 14.30 -12.15 -8.27
N TRP A 66 15.13 -11.32 -7.64
CA TRP A 66 16.26 -11.78 -6.82
C TRP A 66 16.00 -11.63 -5.32
N GLU A 67 15.19 -10.66 -4.93
CA GLU A 67 14.85 -10.41 -3.53
C GLU A 67 13.46 -10.97 -3.22
N LYS A 68 13.31 -11.65 -2.07
CA LYS A 68 11.99 -12.10 -1.59
C LYS A 68 11.02 -10.92 -1.37
N TYR A 69 11.58 -9.74 -1.17
CA TYR A 69 10.89 -8.48 -0.99
C TYR A 69 11.66 -7.40 -1.77
N PHE A 70 10.97 -6.66 -2.64
CA PHE A 70 11.55 -5.59 -3.47
C PHE A 70 12.15 -4.48 -2.59
N SER A 71 13.48 -4.32 -2.52
CA SER A 71 14.15 -3.36 -1.64
C SER A 71 14.82 -2.21 -2.42
N PRO A 72 14.11 -1.09 -2.65
CA PRO A 72 14.69 0.05 -3.35
C PRO A 72 15.78 0.71 -2.51
N GLY A 73 16.84 1.18 -3.17
CA GLY A 73 17.78 2.13 -2.57
C GLY A 73 17.09 3.47 -2.39
N LEU A 74 16.41 3.64 -1.25
CA LEU A 74 15.71 4.88 -0.90
C LEU A 74 16.69 5.98 -0.53
N SER A 75 16.28 7.23 -0.79
CA SER A 75 16.96 8.37 -0.20
C SER A 75 16.83 8.31 1.34
N PRO A 76 17.77 8.91 2.10
CA PRO A 76 17.67 8.95 3.56
C PRO A 76 16.38 9.57 4.09
N GLU A 77 15.84 10.57 3.39
CA GLU A 77 14.59 11.25 3.76
C GLU A 77 13.37 10.37 3.48
N ASP A 78 13.33 9.70 2.32
CA ASP A 78 12.26 8.76 1.99
C ASP A 78 12.25 7.55 2.94
N ALA A 79 13.43 7.08 3.35
CA ALA A 79 13.56 6.01 4.33
C ALA A 79 12.94 6.43 5.68
N ALA A 80 13.21 7.66 6.13
CA ALA A 80 12.59 8.21 7.33
C ALA A 80 11.06 8.34 7.18
N ALA A 81 10.55 8.74 6.01
CA ALA A 81 9.11 8.78 5.75
C ALA A 81 8.47 7.38 5.79
N ARG A 82 9.14 6.37 5.23
CA ARG A 82 8.66 4.97 5.27
C ARG A 82 8.68 4.38 6.68
N ILE A 83 9.64 4.77 7.51
CA ILE A 83 9.64 4.44 8.94
C ILE A 83 8.41 5.03 9.63
N ARG A 84 8.09 6.31 9.39
CA ARG A 84 6.87 6.94 9.96
C ARG A 84 5.60 6.21 9.55
N GLN A 85 5.47 5.88 8.26
CA GLN A 85 4.33 5.10 7.75
C GLN A 85 4.26 3.70 8.37
N THR A 86 5.41 3.08 8.65
CA THR A 86 5.47 1.78 9.31
C THR A 86 4.99 1.87 10.75
N THR A 87 5.39 2.92 11.47
CA THR A 87 4.94 3.17 12.84
C THR A 87 3.44 3.44 12.92
N GLU A 88 2.92 4.34 12.08
CA GLU A 88 1.48 4.61 11.97
C GLU A 88 0.71 3.32 11.67
N GLY A 89 1.19 2.55 10.69
CA GLY A 89 0.60 1.27 10.34
C GLY A 89 0.64 0.23 11.48
N LEU A 90 1.62 0.28 12.37
CA LEU A 90 1.66 -0.60 13.55
C LEU A 90 0.71 -0.13 14.65
N HIS A 91 0.51 1.17 14.83
CA HIS A 91 -0.55 1.72 15.69
C HIS A 91 -1.93 1.25 15.22
N ASP A 92 -2.22 1.34 13.92
CA ASP A 92 -3.49 0.91 13.33
C ASP A 92 -3.76 -0.61 13.44
N MET A 93 -2.69 -1.41 13.55
CA MET A 93 -2.78 -2.87 13.70
C MET A 93 -3.39 -3.29 15.04
N ARG A 94 -3.52 -2.40 16.03
CA ARG A 94 -4.01 -2.73 17.39
C ARG A 94 -5.27 -3.59 17.37
N HIS A 95 -6.25 -3.21 16.55
CA HIS A 95 -7.52 -3.92 16.45
C HIS A 95 -7.36 -5.39 15.98
N MET A 96 -6.35 -5.69 15.16
CA MET A 96 -6.08 -7.05 14.68
C MET A 96 -5.51 -7.93 15.79
N LEU A 97 -4.78 -7.32 16.72
CA LEU A 97 -4.25 -7.98 17.90
C LEU A 97 -5.35 -8.20 18.94
N ASP A 98 -6.25 -7.22 19.11
CA ASP A 98 -7.46 -7.31 19.96
C ASP A 98 -8.43 -8.40 19.49
N THR A 99 -8.60 -8.54 18.17
CA THR A 99 -9.44 -9.58 17.55
C THR A 99 -8.73 -10.93 17.37
N MET A 100 -7.49 -11.07 17.87
CA MET A 100 -6.71 -12.31 17.80
C MET A 100 -6.51 -12.81 16.36
N SER A 101 -6.38 -11.90 15.41
CA SER A 101 -6.18 -12.15 13.98
C SER A 101 -4.73 -12.56 13.69
N TRP A 102 -4.21 -13.58 14.38
CA TRP A 102 -2.78 -13.91 14.47
C TRP A 102 -2.08 -14.10 13.13
N ARG A 103 -2.73 -14.76 12.17
CA ARG A 103 -2.15 -14.96 10.83
C ARG A 103 -1.92 -13.61 10.14
N TYR A 104 -2.90 -12.72 10.22
CA TYR A 104 -2.79 -11.41 9.60
C TYR A 104 -1.74 -10.55 10.30
N VAL A 105 -1.74 -10.53 11.63
CA VAL A 105 -0.72 -9.82 12.44
C VAL A 105 0.69 -10.31 12.07
N MET A 106 0.90 -11.63 12.00
CA MET A 106 2.18 -12.21 11.61
C MET A 106 2.64 -11.78 10.21
N PHE A 107 1.75 -11.84 9.22
CA PHE A 107 2.08 -11.41 7.86
C PHE A 107 2.39 -9.93 7.80
N TYR A 108 1.62 -9.12 8.53
CA TYR A 108 1.79 -7.68 8.58
C TYR A 108 3.15 -7.28 9.15
N ILE A 109 3.50 -7.80 10.33
CA ILE A 109 4.77 -7.53 11.00
C ILE A 109 5.93 -7.95 10.09
N ARG A 110 5.90 -9.16 9.50
CA ARG A 110 6.97 -9.64 8.63
C ARG A 110 7.14 -8.81 7.36
N LEU A 111 6.04 -8.31 6.80
CA LEU A 111 6.09 -7.44 5.64
C LEU A 111 6.76 -6.10 5.99
N LYS A 112 6.41 -5.52 7.15
CA LYS A 112 7.02 -4.27 7.61
C LYS A 112 8.48 -4.44 8.03
N SER A 113 8.82 -5.53 8.73
CA SER A 113 10.20 -5.84 9.12
C SER A 113 11.13 -6.08 7.92
N ALA A 114 10.62 -6.57 6.79
CA ALA A 114 11.44 -6.93 5.64
C ALA A 114 12.30 -5.77 5.11
N TYR A 115 11.81 -4.55 5.22
CA TYR A 115 12.48 -3.34 4.72
C TYR A 115 13.11 -2.49 5.83
N LEU A 116 12.70 -2.71 7.07
CA LEU A 116 13.03 -1.85 8.20
C LEU A 116 14.53 -1.77 8.46
N ASP A 117 15.29 -2.87 8.34
CA ASP A 117 16.75 -2.84 8.56
C ASP A 117 17.48 -1.92 7.56
N LEU A 118 17.09 -1.95 6.29
CA LEU A 118 17.67 -1.05 5.28
C LEU A 118 17.25 0.40 5.53
N ASP A 119 15.98 0.63 5.86
CA ASP A 119 15.49 1.97 6.17
C ASP A 119 16.21 2.59 7.36
N LEU A 120 16.39 1.81 8.42
CA LEU A 120 17.08 2.27 9.63
C LEU A 120 18.51 2.69 9.32
N LYS A 121 19.22 1.92 8.49
CA LYS A 121 20.59 2.23 8.04
C LYS A 121 20.64 3.48 7.16
N ASN A 122 19.71 3.62 6.22
CA ASN A 122 19.67 4.77 5.31
C ASN A 122 19.28 6.06 6.06
N ALA A 123 18.26 5.99 6.92
CA ALA A 123 17.78 7.13 7.69
C ALA A 123 18.84 7.68 8.67
N MET A 124 19.77 6.83 9.14
CA MET A 124 20.90 7.27 9.97
C MET A 124 21.75 8.37 9.30
N ALA A 125 21.80 8.42 7.96
CA ALA A 125 22.55 9.44 7.24
C ALA A 125 21.98 10.86 7.42
N THR A 126 20.69 10.98 7.80
CA THR A 126 20.05 12.27 8.11
C THR A 126 20.52 12.87 9.45
N LEU A 127 21.13 12.04 10.32
CA LEU A 127 21.46 12.42 11.68
C LEU A 127 22.90 12.94 11.83
N PRO A 128 23.13 13.93 12.71
CA PRO A 128 24.46 14.37 13.08
C PRO A 128 25.21 13.27 13.85
N GLU A 129 26.54 13.23 13.71
CA GLU A 129 27.38 12.13 14.20
C GLU A 129 27.23 11.84 15.70
N ASN A 130 27.02 12.90 16.50
CA ASN A 130 26.84 12.80 17.95
C ASN A 130 25.59 11.99 18.36
N ARG A 131 24.51 12.03 17.57
CA ARG A 131 23.24 11.34 17.87
C ARG A 131 23.16 9.93 17.28
N ARG A 132 24.07 9.56 16.37
CA ARG A 132 24.03 8.26 15.67
C ARG A 132 24.13 7.06 16.63
N LYS A 133 24.92 7.17 17.70
CA LYS A 133 25.07 6.07 18.68
C LYS A 133 23.76 5.76 19.39
N ASP A 134 23.06 6.79 19.86
CA ASP A 134 21.78 6.63 20.56
C ASP A 134 20.71 6.12 19.59
N TYR A 135 20.68 6.64 18.36
CA TYR A 135 19.80 6.14 17.31
C TYR A 135 20.03 4.65 17.02
N VAL A 136 21.28 4.22 16.85
CA VAL A 136 21.62 2.81 16.58
C VAL A 136 21.16 1.90 17.73
N LYS A 137 21.29 2.37 18.97
CA LYS A 137 20.79 1.62 20.14
C LYS A 137 19.28 1.40 20.03
N VAL A 138 18.50 2.46 19.80
CA VAL A 138 17.04 2.35 19.68
C VAL A 138 16.63 1.55 18.45
N ALA A 139 17.34 1.71 17.33
CA ALA A 139 17.12 0.93 16.11
C ALA A 139 17.30 -0.58 16.34
N ASN A 140 18.32 -0.97 17.10
CA ASN A 140 18.51 -2.38 17.47
C ASN A 140 17.37 -2.88 18.38
N GLU A 141 16.93 -2.07 19.35
CA GLU A 141 15.79 -2.42 20.22
C GLU A 141 14.50 -2.62 19.40
N VAL A 142 14.23 -1.80 18.39
CA VAL A 142 13.11 -1.98 17.46
C VAL A 142 13.19 -3.33 16.75
N VAL A 143 14.34 -3.67 16.18
CA VAL A 143 14.53 -4.94 15.45
C VAL A 143 14.36 -6.14 16.39
N ASP A 144 14.91 -6.05 17.60
CA ASP A 144 14.79 -7.10 18.63
C ASP A 144 13.32 -7.28 19.06
N TYR A 145 12.61 -6.19 19.36
CA TYR A 145 11.21 -6.26 19.78
C TYR A 145 10.28 -6.75 18.65
N MET A 146 10.53 -6.36 17.39
CA MET A 146 9.80 -6.88 16.24
C MET A 146 10.02 -8.40 16.05
N THR A 147 11.24 -8.87 16.28
CA THR A 147 11.58 -10.30 16.22
C THR A 147 10.87 -11.09 17.32
N GLU A 148 10.88 -10.55 18.53
CA GLU A 148 10.19 -11.12 19.68
C GLU A 148 8.67 -11.11 19.50
N LEU A 149 8.10 -10.03 18.98
CA LEU A 149 6.69 -9.92 18.64
C LEU A 149 6.29 -11.01 17.62
N ASP A 150 7.05 -11.20 16.53
CA ASP A 150 6.78 -12.29 15.56
C ASP A 150 6.79 -13.67 16.24
N ARG A 151 7.75 -13.89 17.15
CA ARG A 151 7.86 -15.15 17.90
C ARG A 151 6.61 -15.44 18.75
N TYR A 152 6.11 -14.43 19.46
CA TYR A 152 4.95 -14.60 20.35
C TYR A 152 3.63 -14.66 19.58
N VAL A 153 3.48 -13.87 18.53
CA VAL A 153 2.33 -13.94 17.60
C VAL A 153 2.26 -15.30 16.91
N ARG A 154 3.42 -15.91 16.61
CA ARG A 154 3.50 -17.27 16.04
C ARG A 154 3.05 -18.37 17.01
N SER A 155 3.28 -18.19 18.31
CA SER A 155 2.92 -19.16 19.37
C SER A 155 1.62 -18.79 20.10
N PRO A 156 0.70 -18.11 19.41
CA PRO A 156 -0.35 -17.21 19.91
C PRO A 156 -0.34 -16.91 21.42
N LYS A 157 0.77 -16.39 21.94
CA LYS A 157 0.86 -16.00 23.35
C LYS A 157 0.31 -14.59 23.54
N VAL A 158 -0.94 -14.50 23.97
CA VAL A 158 -1.71 -13.24 24.04
C VAL A 158 -0.93 -12.17 24.81
N TYR A 159 -0.63 -12.43 26.08
CA TYR A 159 -0.01 -11.45 26.97
C TYR A 159 1.36 -10.97 26.44
N GLU A 160 2.25 -11.91 26.10
CA GLU A 160 3.56 -11.57 25.58
C GLU A 160 3.49 -10.84 24.24
N SER A 161 2.52 -11.17 23.37
CA SER A 161 2.31 -10.44 22.12
C SER A 161 1.94 -8.97 22.39
N TYR A 162 1.05 -8.69 23.35
CA TYR A 162 0.76 -7.31 23.74
C TYR A 162 1.98 -6.60 24.32
N VAL A 163 2.71 -7.25 25.21
CA VAL A 163 3.90 -6.65 25.84
C VAL A 163 4.94 -6.25 24.79
N TYR A 164 5.22 -7.12 23.83
CA TYR A 164 6.20 -6.81 22.78
C TYR A 164 5.64 -5.88 21.71
N TYR A 165 4.33 -5.85 21.49
CA TYR A 165 3.68 -4.87 20.65
C TYR A 165 3.85 -3.45 21.22
N GLU A 166 3.52 -3.25 22.50
CA GLU A 166 3.67 -1.95 23.17
C GLU A 166 5.14 -1.51 23.26
N LYS A 167 6.07 -2.43 23.51
CA LYS A 167 7.51 -2.14 23.46
C LYS A 167 7.97 -1.70 22.08
N THR A 168 7.49 -2.37 21.03
CA THR A 168 7.77 -2.02 19.63
C THR A 168 7.25 -0.63 19.29
N LEU A 169 6.00 -0.32 19.67
CA LEU A 169 5.42 1.01 19.42
C LEU A 169 6.24 2.11 20.11
N LYS A 170 6.56 1.91 21.39
CA LYS A 170 7.34 2.87 22.16
C LYS A 170 8.72 3.12 21.54
N SER A 171 9.44 2.08 21.14
CA SER A 171 10.76 2.24 20.54
C SER A 171 10.70 2.85 19.14
N LEU A 172 9.65 2.58 18.36
CA LEU A 172 9.41 3.25 17.08
C LEU A 172 9.07 4.72 17.23
N ASP A 173 8.25 5.09 18.22
CA ASP A 173 7.92 6.49 18.51
C ASP A 173 9.18 7.26 18.96
N GLU A 174 10.02 6.63 19.78
CA GLU A 174 11.33 7.18 20.16
C GLU A 174 12.24 7.34 18.93
N LEU A 175 12.23 6.37 18.01
CA LEU A 175 13.01 6.44 16.78
C LEU A 175 12.54 7.57 15.86
N ILE A 176 11.24 7.80 15.75
CA ILE A 176 10.67 8.94 15.01
C ILE A 176 11.13 10.28 15.62
N ALA A 177 11.25 10.37 16.95
CA ALA A 177 11.73 11.56 17.63
C ALA A 177 13.23 11.86 17.35
N PHE A 178 14.01 10.89 16.88
CA PHE A 178 15.36 11.16 16.36
C PHE A 178 15.32 11.74 14.94
N LEU A 179 14.38 11.27 14.12
CA LEU A 179 14.26 11.61 12.69
C LEU A 179 13.45 12.89 12.42
N GLY A 180 12.93 13.54 13.47
CA GLY A 180 12.11 14.77 13.41
C GLY A 180 12.78 15.93 14.12
#